data_AF-A0A1Q9EN76-F1
#
_entry.id   AF-A0A1Q9EN76-F1
#
_cell.length_a   1.000
_cell.length_b   1.000
_cell.length_c   1.000
_cell.angle_alpha   90.00
_cell.angle_beta   90.00
_cell.angle_gamma   90.00
#
_symmetry.space_group_name_H-M   'P 1'
#
loop_
_entity.id
_entity.type
_entity.pdbx_description
1 polymer ?
#
loop_
_entity_poly.entity_id
_entity_poly.type
_entity_poly.pdbx_seq_one_letter_code
_entity_poly.pdbx_strand_id
1 'polypeptide(L)'
;MAAYCSIAAASANVPGPFGQPLGWMPPMAAPVLPEHTPSQHPVTFPFPWPRDIPPPPGLEILGVTEPVLSPGQHIASPVCRTGNIPPVPEVPEPSAANLRFGIGSFGHPHFCNRPCVHISKSGVCPSGTECAYCHFPHRAVCKPDGQLRRRILDASDQELLATFLPFIFKKAAIEGLLPRVGGLLQLLQGEVYEPQSKAVLLGKFRPMRMSFKHLVESCMHRLPPHIRAEVNRIKSELPPPVVTHGGAGSSLMM
;
A
#
# COMPACT_ATOMS: atom_id res chain seq x y z
N MET A 1 -5.75 50.40 -15.35
CA MET A 1 -7.14 50.46 -14.86
C MET A 1 -7.56 49.06 -14.46
N ALA A 2 -7.24 48.64 -13.24
CA ALA A 2 -7.54 47.31 -12.72
C ALA A 2 -8.76 47.39 -11.78
N ALA A 3 -9.82 46.69 -12.13
CA ALA A 3 -11.06 46.65 -11.36
C ALA A 3 -10.93 45.63 -10.22
N TYR A 4 -11.00 46.12 -8.98
CA TYR A 4 -11.17 45.32 -7.77
C TYR A 4 -12.65 44.93 -7.65
N CYS A 5 -12.93 43.63 -7.59
CA CYS A 5 -14.27 43.09 -7.33
C CYS A 5 -14.34 42.67 -5.85
N SER A 6 -14.98 43.50 -5.02
CA SER A 6 -15.25 43.23 -3.61
C SER A 6 -16.54 42.40 -3.48
N ILE A 7 -16.45 41.21 -2.89
CA ILE A 7 -17.61 40.41 -2.49
C ILE A 7 -17.79 40.57 -0.98
N ALA A 8 -18.88 41.25 -0.59
CA ALA A 8 -19.31 41.36 0.79
C ALA A 8 -20.12 40.11 1.19
N ALA A 9 -19.71 39.45 2.28
CA ALA A 9 -20.44 38.34 2.88
C ALA A 9 -21.45 38.88 3.91
N ALA A 10 -22.74 38.77 3.61
CA ALA A 10 -23.82 39.03 4.55
C ALA A 10 -24.11 37.76 5.37
N SER A 11 -23.80 37.78 6.67
CA SER A 11 -24.26 36.77 7.63
C SER A 11 -25.65 37.15 8.14
N ALA A 12 -26.67 36.44 7.69
CA ALA A 12 -28.01 36.48 8.28
C ALA A 12 -28.12 35.39 9.36
N ASN A 13 -28.18 35.84 10.60
CA ASN A 13 -28.38 35.02 11.79
C ASN A 13 -29.90 34.86 11.99
N VAL A 14 -30.45 33.67 11.71
CA VAL A 14 -31.88 33.36 11.89
C VAL A 14 -32.06 32.52 13.15
N PRO A 15 -32.71 33.03 14.21
CA PRO A 15 -33.08 32.22 15.36
C PRO A 15 -34.30 31.34 15.02
N GLY A 16 -34.12 30.01 15.07
CA GLY A 16 -35.19 29.04 14.91
C GLY A 16 -36.04 28.88 16.18
N PRO A 17 -37.35 28.62 16.08
CA PRO A 17 -38.25 28.53 17.22
C PRO A 17 -38.17 27.16 17.93
N PHE A 18 -38.04 27.25 19.24
CA PHE A 18 -38.53 26.37 20.32
C PHE A 18 -39.31 25.10 19.93
N GLY A 19 -38.66 23.96 20.18
CA GLY A 19 -39.11 22.84 21.01
C GLY A 19 -40.59 22.44 20.99
N GLN A 20 -40.89 21.33 20.32
CA GLN A 20 -41.98 20.45 20.72
C GLN A 20 -41.43 19.18 21.38
N PRO A 21 -42.08 18.66 22.45
CA PRO A 21 -41.69 17.42 23.09
C PRO A 21 -42.04 16.23 22.18
N LEU A 22 -41.02 15.46 21.80
CA LEU A 22 -41.19 14.18 21.11
C LEU A 22 -41.96 13.22 22.02
N GLY A 23 -43.21 12.95 21.65
CA GLY A 23 -44.02 11.91 22.25
C GLY A 23 -43.33 10.57 22.12
N TRP A 24 -43.18 9.87 23.25
CA TRP A 24 -42.76 8.49 23.31
C TRP A 24 -43.72 7.62 22.48
N MET A 25 -43.23 7.06 21.36
CA MET A 25 -43.93 6.00 20.66
C MET A 25 -43.51 4.64 21.25
N PRO A 26 -44.46 3.75 21.59
CA PRO A 26 -44.13 2.40 22.04
C PRO A 26 -43.43 1.62 20.92
N PRO A 27 -42.52 0.69 21.25
CA PRO A 27 -41.81 -0.11 20.28
C PRO A 27 -42.80 -1.03 19.54
N MET A 28 -42.92 -0.82 18.22
CA MET A 28 -43.56 -1.77 17.32
C MET A 28 -42.76 -3.07 17.37
N ALA A 29 -43.44 -4.19 17.61
CA ALA A 29 -42.84 -5.52 17.59
C ALA A 29 -42.13 -5.75 16.25
N ALA A 30 -40.83 -6.03 16.31
CA ALA A 30 -40.04 -6.31 15.12
C ALA A 30 -40.57 -7.58 14.44
N PRO A 31 -40.76 -7.58 13.11
CA PRO A 31 -41.10 -8.79 12.38
C PRO A 31 -39.97 -9.79 12.54
N VAL A 32 -40.32 -10.99 13.02
CA VAL A 32 -39.43 -12.15 13.08
C VAL A 32 -39.00 -12.49 11.66
N LEU A 33 -37.77 -12.10 11.30
CA LEU A 33 -37.17 -12.49 10.02
C LEU A 33 -36.87 -14.00 10.07
N PRO A 34 -37.22 -14.76 9.03
CA PRO A 34 -36.88 -16.18 8.97
C PRO A 34 -35.36 -16.35 9.00
N GLU A 35 -34.89 -17.22 9.89
CA GLU A 35 -33.50 -17.62 9.99
C GLU A 35 -33.03 -18.18 8.65
N HIS A 36 -32.19 -17.41 7.95
CA HIS A 36 -31.45 -17.91 6.79
C HIS A 36 -30.40 -18.90 7.29
N THR A 37 -30.72 -20.18 7.22
CA THR A 37 -29.72 -21.26 7.29
C THR A 37 -28.68 -21.04 6.17
N PRO A 38 -27.40 -20.82 6.50
CA PRO A 38 -26.36 -20.71 5.47
C PRO A 38 -26.24 -22.05 4.76
N SER A 39 -26.61 -22.08 3.48
CA SER A 39 -26.49 -23.27 2.66
C SER A 39 -25.02 -23.65 2.52
N GLN A 40 -24.64 -24.79 3.11
CA GLN A 40 -23.31 -25.38 3.03
C GLN A 40 -23.10 -26.06 1.66
N HIS A 41 -23.29 -25.34 0.56
CA HIS A 41 -22.84 -25.85 -0.72
C HIS A 41 -21.31 -25.69 -0.80
N PRO A 42 -20.55 -26.76 -1.09
CA PRO A 42 -19.14 -26.64 -1.38
C PRO A 42 -18.99 -25.74 -2.61
N VAL A 43 -18.24 -24.64 -2.44
CA VAL A 43 -17.89 -23.74 -3.53
C VAL A 43 -16.88 -24.47 -4.41
N THR A 44 -17.37 -25.21 -5.39
CA THR A 44 -16.53 -25.82 -6.43
C THR A 44 -16.07 -24.70 -7.36
N PHE A 45 -14.81 -24.29 -7.26
CA PHE A 45 -14.22 -23.31 -8.17
C PHE A 45 -14.30 -23.83 -9.62
N PRO A 46 -15.00 -23.15 -10.55
CA PRO A 46 -15.18 -23.65 -11.91
C PRO A 46 -13.93 -23.52 -12.79
N PHE A 47 -12.81 -23.05 -12.25
CA PHE A 47 -11.55 -22.95 -12.98
C PHE A 47 -10.38 -23.52 -12.15
N PRO A 48 -9.94 -24.76 -12.41
CA PRO A 48 -8.59 -25.15 -12.05
C PRO A 48 -7.64 -24.26 -12.85
N TRP A 49 -6.96 -23.34 -12.18
CA TRP A 49 -5.82 -22.65 -12.78
C TRP A 49 -4.81 -23.72 -13.20
N PRO A 50 -4.38 -23.77 -14.48
CA PRO A 50 -3.44 -24.77 -14.94
C PRO A 50 -2.16 -24.62 -14.13
N ARG A 51 -1.84 -25.63 -13.30
CA ARG A 51 -0.57 -25.68 -12.57
C ARG A 51 0.62 -25.91 -13.49
N ASP A 52 0.33 -26.26 -14.75
CA ASP A 52 1.30 -26.65 -15.77
C ASP A 52 1.16 -25.78 -17.03
N ILE A 53 1.27 -24.45 -16.90
CA ILE A 53 1.59 -23.64 -18.07
C ILE A 53 3.08 -23.82 -18.33
N PRO A 54 3.50 -24.57 -19.37
CA PRO A 54 4.91 -24.66 -19.72
C PRO A 54 5.42 -23.25 -20.01
N PRO A 55 6.66 -22.92 -19.61
CA PRO A 55 7.26 -21.64 -19.99
C PRO A 55 7.18 -21.48 -21.52
N PRO A 56 6.91 -20.25 -22.02
CA PRO A 56 6.75 -20.03 -23.44
C PRO A 56 7.98 -20.54 -24.22
N PRO A 57 7.80 -21.40 -25.24
CA PRO A 57 8.91 -21.87 -26.06
C PRO A 57 9.51 -20.69 -26.82
N GLY A 58 10.83 -20.49 -26.69
CA GLY A 58 11.56 -19.39 -27.32
C GLY A 58 12.34 -18.48 -26.37
N LEU A 59 12.35 -18.75 -25.07
CA LEU A 59 13.29 -18.15 -24.12
C LEU A 59 14.55 -19.02 -24.02
N GLU A 60 15.18 -19.28 -25.17
CA GLU A 60 16.56 -19.73 -25.18
C GLU A 60 17.41 -18.60 -24.64
N ILE A 61 17.95 -18.81 -23.44
CA ILE A 61 18.97 -17.96 -22.86
C ILE A 61 20.19 -18.10 -23.78
N LEU A 62 20.29 -17.23 -24.78
CA LEU A 62 21.51 -17.04 -25.54
C LEU A 62 22.62 -16.82 -24.52
N GLY A 63 23.56 -17.76 -24.49
CA GLY A 63 24.71 -17.73 -23.62
C GLY A 63 25.35 -16.36 -23.66
N VAL A 64 25.24 -15.63 -22.56
CA VAL A 64 25.97 -14.40 -22.33
C VAL A 64 27.42 -14.84 -22.26
N THR A 65 28.15 -14.69 -23.36
CA THR A 65 29.60 -14.70 -23.35
C THR A 65 30.04 -13.56 -22.44
N GLU A 66 30.50 -13.92 -21.24
CA GLU A 66 31.21 -13.03 -20.32
C GLU A 66 32.27 -12.24 -21.10
N PRO A 67 32.21 -10.90 -21.12
CA PRO A 67 33.34 -10.12 -21.60
C PRO A 67 34.49 -10.34 -20.63
N VAL A 68 35.55 -11.00 -21.13
CA VAL A 68 36.84 -11.11 -20.46
C VAL A 68 37.31 -9.71 -20.07
N LEU A 69 37.22 -9.38 -18.78
CA LEU A 69 37.76 -8.15 -18.22
C LEU A 69 39.28 -8.19 -18.30
N SER A 70 39.85 -7.30 -19.10
CA SER A 70 41.28 -7.06 -19.15
C SER A 70 41.82 -6.63 -17.78
N PRO A 71 42.89 -7.26 -17.27
CA PRO A 71 43.56 -6.80 -16.07
C PRO A 71 44.48 -5.63 -16.40
N GLY A 72 44.30 -4.50 -15.70
CA GLY A 72 45.36 -3.52 -15.51
C GLY A 72 45.03 -2.08 -15.90
N GLN A 73 44.42 -1.34 -14.96
CA GLN A 73 44.71 0.08 -14.75
C GLN A 73 44.61 0.39 -13.25
N HIS A 74 45.76 0.37 -12.57
CA HIS A 74 45.92 0.93 -11.24
C HIS A 74 45.87 2.45 -11.32
N ILE A 75 44.70 3.03 -11.07
CA ILE A 75 44.57 4.47 -10.85
C ILE A 75 45.03 4.74 -9.42
N ALA A 76 46.14 5.48 -9.28
CA ALA A 76 46.70 5.88 -8.00
C ALA A 76 45.64 6.58 -7.14
N SER A 77 45.40 6.02 -5.95
CA SER A 77 44.50 6.63 -4.96
C SER A 77 45.10 7.95 -4.45
N PRO A 78 44.33 9.04 -4.41
CA PRO A 78 44.78 10.28 -3.81
C PRO A 78 45.02 10.04 -2.31
N VAL A 79 46.27 10.19 -1.88
CA VAL A 79 46.68 10.12 -0.47
C VAL A 79 46.05 11.32 0.25
N CYS A 80 44.94 11.09 0.94
CA CYS A 80 44.36 12.06 1.85
C CYS A 80 45.34 12.25 3.01
N ARG A 81 45.94 13.44 3.11
CA ARG A 81 46.77 13.87 4.24
C ARG A 81 45.97 13.68 5.54
N THR A 82 46.49 12.84 6.42
CA THR A 82 46.11 12.74 7.83
C THR A 82 46.51 14.03 8.56
N GLY A 83 45.66 15.06 8.45
CA GLY A 83 45.71 16.21 9.34
C GLY A 83 45.14 15.81 10.71
N ASN A 84 45.81 16.19 11.79
CA ASN A 84 45.34 16.05 13.16
C ASN A 84 43.93 16.65 13.31
N ILE A 85 42.92 15.78 13.37
CA ILE A 85 41.54 16.16 13.68
C ILE A 85 41.47 16.37 15.20
N PRO A 86 41.08 17.55 15.70
CA PRO A 86 40.87 17.77 17.13
C PRO A 86 39.78 16.80 17.64
N PRO A 87 39.86 16.32 18.89
CA PRO A 87 38.88 15.41 19.45
C PRO A 87 37.49 16.03 19.34
N VAL A 88 36.64 15.43 18.50
CA VAL A 88 35.24 15.82 18.34
C VAL A 88 34.57 15.59 19.71
N PRO A 89 33.91 16.59 20.31
CA PRO A 89 33.19 16.40 21.56
C PRO A 89 32.21 15.24 21.36
N GLU A 90 32.26 14.24 22.24
CA GLU A 90 31.35 13.10 22.27
C GLU A 90 29.91 13.61 22.28
N VAL A 91 29.31 13.69 21.09
CA VAL A 91 27.88 13.92 20.94
C VAL A 91 27.24 12.65 21.49
N PRO A 92 26.37 12.73 22.51
CA PRO A 92 25.75 11.56 23.10
C PRO A 92 25.14 10.72 21.99
N GLU A 93 25.67 9.51 21.82
CA GLU A 93 25.21 8.50 20.88
C GLU A 93 23.68 8.47 20.95
N PRO A 94 22.96 8.72 19.83
CA PRO A 94 21.51 8.67 19.83
C PRO A 94 21.10 7.24 20.12
N SER A 95 20.85 6.96 21.40
CA SER A 95 20.41 5.66 21.90
C SER A 95 19.24 5.17 21.04
N ALA A 96 19.51 4.12 20.27
CA ALA A 96 18.58 3.48 19.34
C ALA A 96 17.29 2.97 20.00
N ALA A 97 17.17 3.07 21.33
CA ALA A 97 16.03 2.64 22.13
C ALA A 97 14.75 3.49 21.93
N ASN A 98 14.79 4.60 21.19
CA ASN A 98 13.66 5.52 21.06
C ASN A 98 13.05 5.64 19.66
N LEU A 99 13.33 4.72 18.73
CA LEU A 99 12.48 4.58 17.54
C LEU A 99 11.14 3.99 17.98
N ARG A 100 10.29 4.82 18.60
CA ARG A 100 8.92 4.47 18.87
C ARG A 100 8.15 4.55 17.55
N PHE A 101 7.65 3.42 17.07
CA PHE A 101 6.89 3.37 15.82
C PHE A 101 5.50 3.93 16.07
N GLY A 102 5.01 4.71 15.11
CA GLY A 102 3.63 5.19 15.13
C GLY A 102 2.62 4.07 14.85
N ILE A 103 1.36 4.26 15.24
CA ILE A 103 0.22 3.40 14.90
C ILE A 103 0.13 3.13 13.39
N GLY A 104 0.61 4.06 12.55
CA GLY A 104 0.69 3.87 11.10
C GLY A 104 1.62 2.75 10.64
N SER A 105 2.46 2.23 11.52
CA SER A 105 3.47 1.21 11.21
C SER A 105 2.94 -0.22 11.28
N PHE A 106 1.76 -0.44 11.85
CA PHE A 106 1.14 -1.76 11.93
C PHE A 106 0.90 -2.35 10.53
N GLY A 107 1.33 -3.60 10.35
CA GLY A 107 1.26 -4.32 9.08
C GLY A 107 2.40 -4.05 8.10
N HIS A 108 3.47 -3.34 8.49
CA HIS A 108 4.65 -3.20 7.64
C HIS A 108 5.27 -4.58 7.32
N PRO A 109 5.71 -4.84 6.07
CA PRO A 109 5.78 -3.93 4.91
C PRO A 109 4.54 -3.94 3.99
N HIS A 110 3.57 -4.84 4.22
CA HIS A 110 2.52 -5.13 3.24
C HIS A 110 1.25 -4.28 3.41
N PHE A 111 0.88 -3.96 4.65
CA PHE A 111 -0.37 -3.31 5.06
C PHE A 111 -0.17 -2.03 5.90
N CYS A 112 1.06 -1.56 6.05
CA CYS A 112 1.30 -0.29 6.75
C CYS A 112 0.71 0.91 6.02
N ASN A 113 0.55 2.01 6.75
CA ASN A 113 0.15 3.28 6.16
C ASN A 113 1.30 3.88 5.34
N ARG A 114 1.01 4.99 4.65
CA ARG A 114 2.02 5.75 3.89
C ARG A 114 3.23 6.09 4.78
N PRO A 115 4.47 6.09 4.25
CA PRO A 115 5.66 6.50 5.00
C PRO A 115 5.53 7.91 5.58
N CYS A 116 6.00 8.08 6.81
CA CYS A 116 6.03 9.36 7.52
C CYS A 116 7.07 10.28 6.89
N VAL A 117 6.62 11.43 6.37
CA VAL A 117 7.50 12.41 5.72
C VAL A 117 8.54 13.00 6.67
N HIS A 118 8.23 13.13 7.96
CA HIS A 118 9.17 13.63 8.97
C HIS A 118 10.27 12.60 9.24
N ILE A 119 9.92 11.33 9.48
CA ILE A 119 10.93 10.27 9.61
C ILE A 119 11.80 10.18 8.34
N SER A 120 11.20 10.24 7.15
CA SER A 120 11.97 10.14 5.90
C SER A 120 12.90 11.33 5.64
N LYS A 121 12.63 12.53 6.20
CA LYS A 121 13.42 13.74 5.95
C LYS A 121 14.41 14.07 7.08
N SER A 122 13.96 14.00 8.33
CA SER A 122 14.70 14.44 9.51
C SER A 122 15.08 13.30 10.46
N GLY A 123 14.62 12.06 10.21
CA GLY A 123 14.82 10.92 11.11
C GLY A 123 13.98 10.98 12.40
N VAL A 124 13.37 12.12 12.71
CA VAL A 124 12.57 12.36 13.92
C VAL A 124 11.17 12.84 13.53
N CYS A 125 10.14 12.23 14.12
CA CYS A 125 8.74 12.63 13.95
C CYS A 125 8.24 13.33 15.22
N PRO A 126 7.66 14.54 15.13
CA PRO A 126 7.15 15.25 16.30
C PRO A 126 5.94 14.55 16.94
N SER A 127 5.19 13.73 16.18
CA SER A 127 4.02 13.01 16.67
C SER A 127 4.35 11.72 17.43
N GLY A 128 5.62 11.27 17.43
CA GLY A 128 6.04 10.07 18.15
C GLY A 128 5.19 8.83 17.83
N THR A 129 4.71 8.13 18.86
CA THR A 129 3.87 6.93 18.77
C THR A 129 2.46 7.18 18.22
N GLU A 130 1.96 8.41 18.32
CA GLU A 130 0.62 8.77 17.83
C GLU A 130 0.61 9.04 16.33
N CYS A 131 1.76 8.94 15.65
CA CYS A 131 1.82 9.16 14.21
C CYS A 131 1.00 8.09 13.46
N ALA A 132 0.02 8.55 12.68
CA ALA A 132 -0.78 7.69 11.80
C ALA A 132 -0.02 7.21 10.54
N TYR A 133 1.24 7.62 10.36
CA TYR A 133 2.09 7.21 9.24
C TYR A 133 3.15 6.20 9.66
N CYS A 134 3.67 5.44 8.69
CA CYS A 134 4.65 4.39 8.98
C CYS A 134 6.04 4.99 9.21
N HIS A 135 6.69 4.57 10.29
CA HIS A 135 8.03 5.01 10.68
C HIS A 135 9.16 4.10 10.17
N PHE A 136 8.84 2.97 9.55
CA PHE A 136 9.85 2.07 9.00
C PHE A 136 10.43 2.59 7.67
N PRO A 137 11.63 2.14 7.28
CA PRO A 137 12.17 2.42 5.94
C PRO A 137 11.25 1.88 4.84
N HIS A 138 10.95 2.70 3.84
CA HIS A 138 10.20 2.27 2.66
C HIS A 138 11.06 2.43 1.42
N ARG A 139 10.96 1.46 0.51
CA ARG A 139 11.52 1.62 -0.83
C ARG A 139 10.74 2.73 -1.56
N ALA A 140 11.46 3.57 -2.28
CA ALA A 140 10.85 4.58 -3.13
C ALA A 140 9.93 3.88 -4.15
N VAL A 141 8.63 4.16 -4.06
CA VAL A 141 7.66 3.63 -5.03
C VAL A 141 7.80 4.43 -6.32
N CYS A 142 7.94 3.72 -7.45
CA CYS A 142 7.90 4.36 -8.76
C CYS A 142 6.54 5.04 -8.93
N LYS A 143 6.53 6.37 -9.03
CA LYS A 143 5.30 7.11 -9.29
C LYS A 143 4.85 6.80 -10.71
N PRO A 144 3.56 6.49 -10.95
CA PRO A 144 3.04 6.42 -12.30
C PRO A 144 3.24 7.78 -12.97
N ASP A 145 3.60 7.76 -14.25
CA ASP A 145 3.69 8.98 -15.06
C ASP A 145 2.31 9.67 -15.17
N GLY A 146 2.30 10.92 -15.63
CA GLY A 146 1.07 11.71 -15.69
C GLY A 146 0.01 11.11 -16.61
N GLN A 147 0.42 10.49 -17.71
CA GLN A 147 -0.50 9.89 -18.69
C GLN A 147 -1.15 8.62 -18.14
N LEU A 148 -0.37 7.75 -17.50
CA LEU A 148 -0.88 6.56 -16.82
C LEU A 148 -1.78 6.94 -15.65
N ARG A 149 -1.41 7.95 -14.86
CA ARG A 149 -2.26 8.42 -13.76
C ARG A 149 -3.63 8.88 -14.29
N ARG A 150 -3.65 9.64 -15.39
CA ARG A 150 -4.91 10.06 -16.03
C ARG A 150 -5.72 8.84 -16.50
N ARG A 151 -5.09 7.89 -17.18
CA ARG A 151 -5.78 6.65 -17.60
C ARG A 151 -6.33 5.81 -16.44
N ILE A 152 -5.64 5.75 -15.31
CA ILE A 152 -6.15 5.07 -14.11
C ILE A 152 -7.36 5.80 -13.53
N LEU A 153 -7.34 7.14 -13.51
CA LEU A 153 -8.46 7.96 -13.02
C LEU A 153 -9.68 7.94 -13.94
N ASP A 154 -9.45 7.79 -15.25
CA ASP A 154 -10.50 7.74 -16.26
C ASP A 154 -11.09 6.32 -16.43
N ALA A 155 -10.40 5.30 -15.93
CA ALA A 155 -10.86 3.91 -16.01
C ALA A 155 -12.06 3.66 -15.09
N SER A 156 -12.91 2.71 -15.47
CA SER A 156 -13.94 2.19 -14.58
C SER A 156 -13.35 1.27 -13.51
N ASP A 157 -14.10 1.04 -12.43
CA ASP A 157 -13.68 0.10 -11.37
C ASP A 157 -13.51 -1.33 -11.91
N GLN A 158 -14.30 -1.74 -12.93
CA GLN A 158 -14.15 -3.04 -13.56
C GLN A 158 -12.85 -3.16 -14.36
N GLU A 159 -12.48 -2.11 -15.12
CA GLU A 159 -11.19 -2.06 -15.84
C GLU A 159 -10.01 -2.06 -14.85
N LEU A 160 -10.13 -1.34 -13.73
CA LEU A 160 -9.11 -1.35 -12.67
C LEU A 160 -8.99 -2.72 -12.01
N LEU A 161 -10.10 -3.38 -11.66
CA LEU A 161 -10.09 -4.75 -11.13
C LEU A 161 -9.44 -5.72 -12.12
N ALA A 162 -9.89 -5.73 -13.38
CA ALA A 162 -9.31 -6.57 -14.42
C ALA A 162 -7.80 -6.32 -14.60
N THR A 163 -7.36 -5.08 -14.39
CA THR A 163 -5.95 -4.70 -14.47
C THR A 163 -5.14 -5.15 -13.26
N PHE A 164 -5.61 -4.87 -12.04
CA PHE A 164 -4.82 -5.02 -10.82
C PHE A 164 -4.95 -6.39 -10.16
N LEU A 165 -6.10 -7.07 -10.30
CA LEU A 165 -6.38 -8.33 -9.63
C LEU A 165 -5.31 -9.42 -9.91
N PRO A 166 -4.84 -9.65 -11.16
CA PRO A 166 -3.77 -10.61 -11.42
C PRO A 166 -2.47 -10.28 -10.67
N PHE A 167 -2.14 -9.00 -10.52
CA PHE A 167 -0.95 -8.56 -9.77
C PHE A 167 -1.13 -8.71 -8.27
N ILE A 168 -2.33 -8.48 -7.75
CA ILE A 168 -2.65 -8.71 -6.33
C ILE A 168 -2.47 -10.19 -6.00
N PHE A 169 -3.04 -11.11 -6.80
CA PHE A 169 -2.84 -12.56 -6.64
C PHE A 169 -1.35 -12.94 -6.70
N LYS A 170 -0.65 -12.50 -7.74
CA LYS A 170 0.77 -12.80 -7.92
C LYS A 170 1.61 -12.29 -6.75
N LYS A 171 1.33 -11.09 -6.25
CA LYS A 171 2.05 -10.52 -5.11
C LYS A 171 1.72 -11.26 -3.81
N ALA A 172 0.46 -11.62 -3.57
CA ALA A 172 0.08 -12.44 -2.42
C ALA A 172 0.82 -13.79 -2.43
N ALA A 173 0.96 -14.42 -3.60
CA ALA A 173 1.68 -15.68 -3.74
C ALA A 173 3.18 -15.52 -3.45
N ILE A 174 3.84 -14.54 -4.08
CA ILE A 174 5.28 -14.27 -3.90
C ILE A 174 5.61 -13.92 -2.45
N GLU A 175 4.74 -13.18 -1.78
CA GLU A 175 4.94 -12.72 -0.40
C GLU A 175 4.42 -13.71 0.65
N GLY A 176 3.91 -14.88 0.23
CA GLY A 176 3.39 -15.91 1.15
C GLY A 176 2.14 -15.46 1.93
N LEU A 177 1.40 -14.48 1.42
CA LEU A 177 0.24 -13.89 2.08
C LEU A 177 -1.07 -14.64 1.80
N LEU A 178 -1.10 -15.56 0.81
CA LEU A 178 -2.32 -16.25 0.36
C LEU A 178 -3.21 -16.80 1.50
N PRO A 179 -2.67 -17.49 2.54
CA PRO A 179 -3.52 -18.02 3.62
C PRO A 179 -4.26 -16.93 4.40
N ARG A 180 -3.67 -15.73 4.49
CA ARG A 180 -4.23 -14.60 5.24
C ARG A 180 -5.19 -13.76 4.41
N VAL A 181 -4.92 -13.62 3.12
CA VAL A 181 -5.68 -12.74 2.22
C VAL A 181 -6.71 -13.47 1.36
N GLY A 182 -6.92 -14.78 1.57
CA GLY A 182 -7.85 -15.59 0.78
C GLY A 182 -9.27 -15.01 0.75
N GLY A 183 -9.80 -14.61 1.91
CA GLY A 183 -11.11 -13.96 2.02
C GLY A 183 -11.18 -12.65 1.22
N LEU A 184 -10.16 -11.79 1.35
CA LEU A 184 -10.04 -10.56 0.57
C LEU A 184 -10.01 -10.81 -0.95
N LEU A 185 -9.25 -11.81 -1.39
CA LEU A 185 -9.16 -12.16 -2.81
C LEU A 185 -10.49 -12.66 -3.37
N GLN A 186 -11.24 -13.43 -2.58
CA GLN A 186 -12.58 -13.89 -2.94
C GLN A 186 -13.57 -12.72 -3.05
N LEU A 187 -13.52 -11.77 -2.11
CA LEU A 187 -14.35 -10.55 -2.17
C LEU A 187 -14.04 -9.73 -3.43
N LEU A 188 -12.76 -9.48 -3.71
CA LEU A 188 -12.34 -8.75 -4.91
C LEU A 188 -12.75 -9.47 -6.21
N GLN A 189 -12.70 -10.80 -6.25
CA GLN A 189 -13.20 -11.59 -7.38
C GLN A 189 -14.72 -11.49 -7.54
N GLY A 190 -15.46 -11.49 -6.43
CA GLY A 190 -16.92 -11.35 -6.44
C GLY A 190 -17.39 -9.98 -6.96
N GLU A 191 -16.57 -8.94 -6.83
CA GLU A 191 -16.85 -7.60 -7.39
C GLU A 191 -16.62 -7.51 -8.91
N VAL A 192 -16.00 -8.52 -9.53
CA VAL A 192 -15.85 -8.58 -10.99
C VAL A 192 -17.17 -9.07 -11.59
N TYR A 193 -17.98 -8.16 -12.10
CA TYR A 193 -19.25 -8.47 -12.75
C TYR A 193 -19.08 -8.71 -14.26
N GLU A 194 -18.15 -7.98 -14.89
CA GLU A 194 -17.95 -8.01 -16.34
C GLU A 194 -16.59 -8.62 -16.68
N PRO A 195 -16.50 -9.94 -16.94
CA PRO A 195 -15.22 -10.61 -17.18
C PRO A 195 -14.51 -10.15 -18.47
N GLN A 196 -15.17 -9.33 -19.29
CA GLN A 196 -14.67 -8.83 -20.57
C GLN A 196 -14.18 -7.37 -20.52
N SER A 197 -14.19 -6.72 -19.35
CA SER A 197 -13.68 -5.36 -19.24
C SER A 197 -12.21 -5.30 -19.69
N LYS A 198 -11.91 -4.32 -20.55
CA LYS A 198 -10.59 -4.16 -21.15
C LYS A 198 -9.58 -3.70 -20.10
N ALA A 199 -8.55 -4.49 -19.84
CA ALA A 199 -7.49 -4.08 -18.92
C ALA A 199 -6.80 -2.77 -19.37
N VAL A 200 -6.51 -1.90 -18.42
CA VAL A 200 -5.76 -0.66 -18.61
C VAL A 200 -4.31 -1.00 -18.96
N LEU A 201 -3.82 -0.47 -20.08
CA LEU A 201 -2.45 -0.69 -20.51
C LEU A 201 -1.45 0.05 -19.61
N LEU A 202 -0.82 -0.67 -18.68
CA LEU A 202 0.10 -0.09 -17.70
C LEU A 202 1.44 0.41 -18.29
N GLY A 203 1.78 0.04 -19.52
CA GLY A 203 3.03 0.44 -20.17
C GLY A 203 4.26 -0.05 -19.40
N LYS A 204 5.18 0.87 -19.07
CA LYS A 204 6.41 0.56 -18.30
C LYS A 204 6.18 0.45 -16.79
N PHE A 205 4.96 0.71 -16.32
CA PHE A 205 4.65 0.66 -14.89
C PHE A 205 4.70 -0.77 -14.37
N ARG A 206 5.30 -0.94 -13.20
CA ARG A 206 5.46 -2.24 -12.53
C ARG A 206 4.66 -2.22 -11.23
N PRO A 207 3.36 -2.58 -11.24
CA PRO A 207 2.51 -2.58 -10.04
C PRO A 207 3.13 -3.37 -8.88
N MET A 208 3.88 -4.42 -9.18
CA MET A 208 4.57 -5.26 -8.20
C MET A 208 5.50 -4.50 -7.24
N ARG A 209 5.97 -3.29 -7.61
CA ARG A 209 6.79 -2.42 -6.74
C ARG A 209 6.00 -1.69 -5.66
N MET A 210 4.66 -1.66 -5.75
CA MET A 210 3.80 -1.11 -4.70
C MET A 210 3.67 -2.10 -3.55
N SER A 211 3.35 -1.62 -2.34
CA SER A 211 2.94 -2.52 -1.24
C SER A 211 1.63 -3.22 -1.59
N PHE A 212 1.37 -4.37 -0.99
CA PHE A 212 0.13 -5.12 -1.20
C PHE A 212 -1.13 -4.28 -0.96
N LYS A 213 -1.20 -3.56 0.16
CA LYS A 213 -2.33 -2.66 0.47
C LYS A 213 -2.58 -1.60 -0.62
N HIS A 214 -1.54 -0.93 -1.08
CA HIS A 214 -1.69 0.07 -2.15
C HIS A 214 -2.16 -0.55 -3.48
N LEU A 215 -1.82 -1.81 -3.80
CA LEU A 215 -2.39 -2.48 -4.97
C LEU A 215 -3.89 -2.69 -4.82
N VAL A 216 -4.32 -3.18 -3.64
CA VAL A 216 -5.75 -3.35 -3.33
C VAL A 216 -6.49 -2.02 -3.34
N GLU A 217 -5.91 -0.96 -2.76
CA GLU A 217 -6.53 0.37 -2.78
C GLU A 217 -6.57 1.02 -4.16
N SER A 218 -5.77 0.54 -5.12
CA SER A 218 -5.73 1.07 -6.50
C SER A 218 -6.61 0.28 -7.47
N CYS A 219 -7.21 -0.84 -7.04
CA CYS A 219 -8.03 -1.65 -7.93
C CYS A 219 -9.45 -1.10 -8.12
N MET A 220 -9.86 -0.09 -7.34
CA MET A 220 -11.15 0.59 -7.46
C MET A 220 -11.02 2.03 -6.95
N HIS A 221 -11.81 2.97 -7.48
CA HIS A 221 -11.86 4.36 -7.00
C HIS A 221 -12.45 4.46 -5.60
N ARG A 222 -13.44 3.61 -5.31
CA ARG A 222 -14.11 3.53 -4.01
C ARG A 222 -14.24 2.08 -3.59
N LEU A 223 -13.30 1.63 -2.75
CA LEU A 223 -13.36 0.29 -2.18
C LEU A 223 -14.66 0.10 -1.39
N PRO A 224 -15.46 -0.94 -1.71
CA PRO A 224 -16.64 -1.31 -0.95
C PRO A 224 -16.36 -1.48 0.55
N PRO A 225 -17.33 -1.16 1.43
CA PRO A 225 -17.13 -1.23 2.87
C PRO A 225 -16.68 -2.60 3.37
N HIS A 226 -17.20 -3.69 2.79
CA HIS A 226 -16.87 -5.06 3.19
C HIS A 226 -15.42 -5.43 2.82
N ILE A 227 -14.91 -5.00 1.65
CA ILE A 227 -13.49 -5.15 1.28
C ILE A 227 -12.61 -4.34 2.24
N ARG A 228 -13.00 -3.10 2.57
CA ARG A 228 -12.24 -2.26 3.51
C ARG A 228 -12.20 -2.88 4.91
N ALA A 229 -13.32 -3.43 5.37
CA ALA A 229 -13.40 -4.13 6.64
C ALA A 229 -12.44 -5.34 6.66
N GLU A 230 -12.38 -6.10 5.56
CA GLU A 230 -11.48 -7.25 5.43
C GLU A 230 -10.00 -6.84 5.41
N VAL A 231 -9.64 -5.77 4.70
CA VAL A 231 -8.28 -5.20 4.76
C VAL A 231 -7.91 -4.79 6.19
N ASN A 232 -8.84 -4.18 6.92
CA ASN A 232 -8.62 -3.78 8.31
C ASN A 232 -8.51 -4.99 9.26
N ARG A 233 -9.32 -6.03 9.07
CA ARG A 233 -9.24 -7.30 9.81
C ARG A 233 -7.86 -7.92 9.62
N ILE A 234 -7.40 -8.06 8.37
CA ILE A 234 -6.07 -8.60 8.06
C ILE A 234 -4.99 -7.74 8.73
N LYS A 235 -5.11 -6.41 8.66
CA LYS A 235 -4.15 -5.50 9.30
C LYS A 235 -4.09 -5.68 10.83
N SER A 236 -5.22 -5.92 11.50
CA SER A 236 -5.25 -6.17 12.95
C SER A 236 -4.69 -7.53 13.38
N GLU A 237 -4.66 -8.51 12.47
CA GLU A 237 -4.12 -9.86 12.73
C GLU A 237 -2.61 -9.97 12.50
N LEU A 238 -2.00 -8.94 11.94
CA LEU A 238 -0.56 -8.90 11.74
C LEU A 238 0.14 -8.60 13.06
N PRO A 239 1.25 -9.30 13.37
CA PRO A 239 2.01 -9.01 14.57
C PRO A 239 2.53 -7.56 14.53
N PRO A 240 2.76 -6.94 15.70
CA PRO A 240 3.46 -5.67 15.77
C PRO A 240 4.77 -5.74 14.97
N PRO A 241 5.12 -4.69 14.23
CA PRO A 241 6.33 -4.71 13.42
C PRO A 241 7.55 -4.85 14.32
N VAL A 242 8.37 -5.88 14.06
CA VAL A 242 9.59 -6.12 14.82
C VAL A 242 10.70 -5.27 14.24
N VAL A 243 11.34 -4.46 15.08
CA VAL A 243 12.59 -3.79 14.73
C VAL A 243 13.69 -4.80 14.78
N THR A 244 14.09 -5.30 13.64
CA THR A 244 15.42 -5.87 13.55
C THR A 244 16.37 -4.68 13.53
N HIS A 245 16.86 -4.25 14.71
CA HIS A 245 18.03 -3.39 14.78
C HIS A 245 19.09 -4.07 13.93
N GLY A 246 19.49 -3.41 12.85
CA GLY A 246 20.33 -4.03 11.83
C GLY A 246 21.55 -4.67 12.47
N GLY A 247 21.53 -6.00 12.59
CA GLY A 247 22.77 -6.74 12.46
C GLY A 247 23.37 -6.28 11.13
N ALA A 248 24.67 -6.00 11.11
CA ALA A 248 25.44 -5.50 9.98
C ALA A 248 25.42 -6.47 8.78
N GLY A 249 24.23 -6.67 8.20
CA GLY A 249 23.98 -7.50 7.05
C GLY A 249 24.36 -6.70 5.83
N SER A 250 25.50 -7.07 5.27
CA SER A 250 26.04 -6.65 3.99
C SER A 250 24.92 -6.28 3.02
N SER A 251 24.86 -4.99 2.66
CA SER A 251 24.00 -4.45 1.62
C SER A 251 24.22 -5.27 0.34
N LEU A 252 23.37 -6.28 0.12
CA LEU A 252 23.34 -7.04 -1.13
C LEU A 252 22.77 -6.10 -2.19
N MET A 253 23.66 -5.39 -2.87
CA MET A 253 23.34 -4.68 -4.11
C MET A 253 22.95 -5.74 -5.14
N MET A 254 21.66 -5.76 -5.50
CA MET A 254 21.13 -6.41 -6.70
C MET A 254 20.47 -5.36 -7.57
#